data_AF-A0A3R9MFV3-F1
#
_entry.id   AF-A0A3R9MFV3-F1
#
_cell.length_a   1.000
_cell.length_b   1.000
_cell.length_c   1.000
_cell.angle_alpha   90.00
_cell.angle_beta   90.00
_cell.angle_gamma   90.00
#
_symmetry.space_group_name_H-M   'P 1'
#
loop_
_entity.id
_entity.type
_entity.pdbx_description
1 polymer ?
#
loop_
_entity_poly.entity_id
_entity_poly.type
_entity_poly.pdbx_seq_one_letter_code
_entity_poly.pdbx_strand_id
1 'polypeptide(L)'
;MLLIQNARIASEHSPELTEGDVLLVDGIIQQIGPGLAAPEGARVLDARGRVLMPAMFDAHVHFRAPGFENKETITTGSEAAINGGVTGVVMMPNTQPAIDSAAVVSAVLESAASKARIPVYTSGCVTKNRAGKDLAEIDGMRLLGVKMLTDDGDTTNDPAVLLRAMQYATEFGMFFASHCEVPELAGPRALNEGVMSYRLGIKGSPAIAEEIIIDRDIRLARAAGAHIHIQHVSSKLGMETIKWWKSRGDVKVTAEVAPHHLLFTDEHIGDYDTNYKMNPPLRTQADCDALLEGLKEGVFDLIATDHAPHTPFEKAQDFISAPNGITGLETALVSLYHYFVRPEKFGWDLVVKRYSAEPRRLMGLPVPTIEVGQPAEFLLFDTEAETTFTKEFMKSKSQNTPFINQTLQGRVDLVVLGTEILLEREATVAVG
;
A
#
# COMPACT_ATOMS: atom_id res chain seq x y z
N MET A 1 12.77 27.00 -9.86
CA MET A 1 12.08 26.54 -11.08
C MET A 1 12.73 25.26 -11.57
N LEU A 2 11.94 24.30 -12.04
CA LEU A 2 12.39 23.03 -12.60
C LEU A 2 11.68 22.82 -13.95
N LEU A 3 12.42 22.61 -15.02
CA LEU A 3 11.89 22.20 -16.31
C LEU A 3 12.25 20.73 -16.54
N ILE A 4 11.24 19.87 -16.68
CA ILE A 4 11.40 18.47 -17.07
C ILE A 4 11.13 18.40 -18.57
N GLN A 5 12.11 17.99 -19.38
CA GLN A 5 11.98 17.91 -20.83
C GLN A 5 11.85 16.47 -21.31
N ASN A 6 11.16 16.25 -22.43
CA ASN A 6 11.06 14.94 -23.10
C ASN A 6 10.44 13.84 -22.22
N ALA A 7 9.53 14.19 -21.31
CA ALA A 7 8.88 13.21 -20.45
C ALA A 7 7.77 12.47 -21.21
N ARG A 8 7.56 11.20 -20.85
CA ARG A 8 6.31 10.49 -21.16
C ARG A 8 5.38 10.61 -19.95
N ILE A 9 4.25 11.30 -20.09
CA ILE A 9 3.36 11.63 -18.98
C ILE A 9 2.24 10.59 -18.89
N ALA A 10 2.14 9.93 -17.73
CA ALA A 10 1.07 8.98 -17.43
C ALA A 10 -0.10 9.66 -16.70
N SER A 11 -1.31 9.15 -16.93
CA SER A 11 -2.53 9.55 -16.24
C SER A 11 -3.39 8.34 -15.94
N GLU A 12 -4.34 8.45 -15.02
CA GLU A 12 -5.32 7.38 -14.75
C GLU A 12 -6.44 7.27 -15.80
N HIS A 13 -6.48 8.19 -16.77
CA HIS A 13 -7.59 8.32 -17.73
C HIS A 13 -7.31 7.67 -19.08
N SER A 14 -6.04 7.40 -19.39
CA SER A 14 -5.62 6.83 -20.67
C SER A 14 -4.43 5.90 -20.50
N PRO A 15 -4.45 4.70 -21.13
CA PRO A 15 -3.28 3.83 -21.17
C PRO A 15 -2.15 4.40 -22.04
N GLU A 16 -2.45 5.38 -22.90
CA GLU A 16 -1.45 6.05 -23.73
C GLU A 16 -0.69 7.11 -22.92
N LEU A 17 0.63 7.12 -23.09
CA LEU A 17 1.49 8.15 -22.51
C LEU A 17 1.53 9.38 -23.41
N THR A 18 1.42 10.56 -22.82
CA THR A 18 1.51 11.83 -23.55
C THR A 18 2.94 12.37 -23.49
N GLU A 19 3.56 12.66 -24.62
CA GLU A 19 4.88 13.29 -24.63
C GLU A 19 4.78 14.79 -24.34
N GLY A 20 5.69 15.31 -23.51
CA GLY A 20 5.75 16.74 -23.26
C GLY A 20 6.82 17.17 -22.26
N ASP A 21 7.04 18.47 -22.23
CA ASP A 21 7.84 19.13 -21.20
C ASP A 21 6.92 19.68 -20.12
N VAL A 22 7.39 19.71 -18.87
CA VAL A 22 6.66 20.19 -17.69
C VAL A 22 7.50 21.23 -16.95
N LEU A 23 6.99 22.46 -16.86
CA LEU A 23 7.63 23.54 -16.13
C LEU A 23 7.01 23.71 -14.74
N LEU A 24 7.83 23.58 -13.72
CA LEU A 24 7.52 23.84 -12.32
C LEU A 24 8.02 25.21 -11.87
N VAL A 25 7.12 26.00 -11.29
CA VAL A 25 7.42 27.29 -10.66
C VAL A 25 6.78 27.30 -9.27
N ASP A 26 7.59 27.52 -8.24
CA ASP A 26 7.14 27.61 -6.84
C ASP A 26 6.21 26.47 -6.38
N GLY A 27 6.53 25.25 -6.81
CA GLY A 27 5.78 24.04 -6.45
C GLY A 27 4.45 23.87 -7.19
N ILE A 28 4.20 24.65 -8.23
CA ILE A 28 3.01 24.56 -9.09
C ILE A 28 3.44 24.21 -10.52
N ILE A 29 2.66 23.36 -11.18
CA ILE A 29 2.83 23.05 -12.61
C ILE A 29 2.32 24.25 -13.41
N GLN A 30 3.23 25.01 -14.00
CA GLN A 30 2.91 26.27 -14.67
C GLN A 30 2.61 26.09 -16.16
N GLN A 31 3.32 25.18 -16.83
CA GLN A 31 3.15 24.90 -18.25
C GLN A 31 3.40 23.43 -18.54
N ILE A 32 2.63 22.90 -19.49
CA ILE A 32 2.83 21.58 -20.10
C ILE A 32 2.74 21.76 -21.61
N GLY A 33 3.71 21.24 -22.35
CA GLY A 33 3.70 21.31 -23.80
C GLY A 33 5.02 20.89 -24.43
N PRO A 34 5.06 20.76 -25.76
CA PRO A 34 6.29 20.38 -26.46
C PRO A 34 7.25 21.56 -26.59
N GLY A 35 8.55 21.32 -26.38
CA GLY A 35 9.62 22.26 -26.69
C GLY A 35 9.58 23.54 -25.86
N LEU A 36 9.27 23.43 -24.56
CA LEU A 36 9.27 24.57 -23.65
C LEU A 36 10.70 25.11 -23.50
N ALA A 37 10.85 26.43 -23.67
CA ALA A 37 12.11 27.10 -23.43
C ALA A 37 12.41 27.13 -21.93
N ALA A 38 13.63 26.78 -21.53
CA ALA A 38 14.08 26.90 -20.16
C ALA A 38 14.10 28.38 -19.73
N PRO A 39 13.31 28.79 -18.73
CA PRO A 39 13.43 30.12 -18.16
C PRO A 39 14.83 30.35 -17.59
N GLU A 40 15.28 31.60 -17.54
CA GLU A 40 16.57 31.95 -16.95
C GLU A 40 16.65 31.46 -15.49
N GLY A 41 17.72 30.74 -15.16
CA GLY A 41 17.92 30.15 -13.82
C GLY A 41 17.03 28.94 -13.51
N ALA A 42 16.22 28.45 -14.46
CA ALA A 42 15.52 27.19 -14.28
C ALA A 42 16.49 26.01 -14.37
N ARG A 43 16.36 25.08 -13.43
CA ARG A 43 17.03 23.79 -13.51
C ARG A 43 16.37 22.96 -14.62
N VAL A 44 17.15 22.41 -15.54
CA VAL A 44 16.63 21.55 -16.61
C VAL A 44 16.97 20.09 -16.31
N LEU A 45 15.97 19.22 -16.41
CA LEU A 45 16.09 17.78 -16.25
C LEU A 45 15.59 17.11 -17.54
N ASP A 46 16.42 16.25 -18.12
CA ASP A 46 16.04 15.45 -19.27
C ASP A 46 15.37 14.14 -18.84
N ALA A 47 14.14 13.92 -19.28
CA ALA A 47 13.30 12.78 -18.94
C ALA A 47 13.13 11.77 -20.10
N ARG A 48 14.01 11.81 -21.11
CA ARG A 48 14.02 10.77 -22.16
C ARG A 48 14.09 9.37 -21.57
N GLY A 49 13.22 8.49 -22.05
CA GLY A 49 13.11 7.12 -21.51
C GLY A 49 12.40 7.02 -20.16
N ARG A 50 11.98 8.14 -19.56
CA ARG A 50 11.35 8.17 -18.24
C ARG A 50 9.87 8.50 -18.35
N VAL A 51 9.11 8.01 -17.37
CA VAL A 51 7.67 8.22 -17.23
C VAL A 51 7.44 9.16 -16.06
N LEU A 52 6.84 10.32 -16.33
CA LEU A 52 6.37 11.27 -15.32
C LEU A 52 4.94 10.89 -14.93
N MET A 53 4.67 10.69 -13.65
CA MET A 53 3.35 10.29 -13.18
C MET A 53 3.03 10.86 -11.80
N PRO A 54 1.74 11.03 -11.44
CA PRO A 54 1.37 11.38 -10.07
C PRO A 54 1.99 10.43 -9.05
N ALA A 55 2.45 10.95 -7.92
CA ALA A 55 3.15 10.13 -6.93
C ALA A 55 2.19 9.14 -6.25
N MET A 56 2.72 8.01 -5.79
CA MET A 56 1.92 6.94 -5.20
C MET A 56 1.40 7.33 -3.80
N PHE A 57 0.37 6.64 -3.34
CA PHE A 57 -0.15 6.72 -1.97
C PHE A 57 -0.52 5.35 -1.47
N ASP A 58 -0.02 5.01 -0.29
CA ASP A 58 -0.24 3.68 0.29
C ASP A 58 -1.26 3.72 1.42
N ALA A 59 -2.39 3.05 1.23
CA ALA A 59 -3.46 2.97 2.21
C ALA A 59 -3.18 2.00 3.37
N HIS A 60 -2.11 1.19 3.29
CA HIS A 60 -1.87 0.11 4.24
C HIS A 60 -0.38 -0.07 4.55
N VAL A 61 0.09 0.57 5.64
CA VAL A 61 1.49 0.43 6.09
C VAL A 61 1.62 0.24 7.60
N HIS A 62 2.71 -0.42 8.01
CA HIS A 62 3.09 -0.59 9.41
C HIS A 62 4.43 0.08 9.71
N PHE A 63 4.41 1.31 10.21
CA PHE A 63 5.65 1.99 10.64
C PHE A 63 6.13 1.57 12.04
N ARG A 64 5.40 0.68 12.72
CA ARG A 64 5.79 0.01 13.97
C ARG A 64 5.97 0.92 15.19
N ALA A 65 6.04 2.23 15.01
CA ALA A 65 6.04 3.22 16.08
C ALA A 65 4.61 3.74 16.34
N PRO A 66 4.18 3.86 17.62
CA PRO A 66 4.97 3.62 18.83
C PRO A 66 5.14 2.13 19.20
N GLY A 67 6.20 1.83 19.94
CA GLY A 67 6.37 0.61 20.72
C GLY A 67 7.23 -0.49 20.09
N PHE A 68 7.39 -0.49 18.77
CA PHE A 68 8.24 -1.44 18.05
C PHE A 68 9.27 -0.73 17.17
N GLU A 69 9.86 0.35 17.68
CA GLU A 69 10.82 1.22 16.97
C GLU A 69 12.07 0.47 16.50
N ASN A 70 12.39 -0.68 17.10
CA ASN A 70 13.46 -1.55 16.67
C ASN A 70 13.19 -2.12 15.25
N LYS A 71 11.94 -2.39 14.89
CA LYS A 71 11.52 -2.87 13.57
C LYS A 71 11.47 -1.75 12.54
N GLU A 72 10.81 -0.64 12.88
CA GLU A 72 10.68 0.53 12.00
C GLU A 72 10.31 1.77 12.81
N THR A 73 10.58 2.97 12.29
CA THR A 73 10.16 4.24 12.87
C THR A 73 9.38 5.06 11.85
N ILE A 74 8.63 6.08 12.28
CA ILE A 74 7.94 6.98 11.34
C ILE A 74 8.94 7.65 10.38
N THR A 75 10.12 8.07 10.85
CA THR A 75 11.17 8.64 9.98
C THR A 75 11.60 7.64 8.91
N THR A 76 12.08 6.47 9.32
CA THR A 76 12.65 5.48 8.37
C THR A 76 11.59 4.89 7.44
N GLY A 77 10.37 4.67 7.93
CA GLY A 77 9.23 4.27 7.11
C GLY A 77 8.83 5.34 6.09
N SER A 78 8.89 6.62 6.46
CA SER A 78 8.66 7.75 5.53
C SER A 78 9.75 7.83 4.47
N GLU A 79 11.01 7.63 4.84
CA GLU A 79 12.12 7.57 3.89
C GLU A 79 11.98 6.38 2.93
N ALA A 80 11.50 5.23 3.42
CA ALA A 80 11.19 4.07 2.58
C ALA A 80 10.06 4.37 1.59
N ALA A 81 8.98 5.02 2.04
CA ALA A 81 7.89 5.46 1.17
C ALA A 81 8.41 6.37 0.05
N ILE A 82 9.18 7.40 0.41
CA ILE A 82 9.81 8.31 -0.57
C ILE A 82 10.69 7.54 -1.54
N ASN A 83 11.54 6.63 -1.06
CA ASN A 83 12.46 5.86 -1.88
C ASN A 83 11.75 5.02 -2.96
N GLY A 84 10.52 4.58 -2.66
CA GLY A 84 9.62 3.85 -3.56
C GLY A 84 8.65 4.71 -4.37
N GLY A 85 8.70 6.04 -4.26
CA GLY A 85 7.81 6.95 -5.01
C GLY A 85 6.45 7.22 -4.36
N VAL A 86 6.30 6.95 -3.07
CA VAL A 86 5.09 7.17 -2.29
C VAL A 86 5.20 8.49 -1.52
N THR A 87 4.23 9.39 -1.70
CA THR A 87 4.20 10.72 -1.06
C THR A 87 3.14 10.85 0.01
N GLY A 88 2.44 9.77 0.36
CA GLY A 88 1.55 9.76 1.51
C GLY A 88 1.15 8.34 1.88
N VAL A 89 0.89 8.13 3.17
CA VAL A 89 0.57 6.78 3.69
C VAL A 89 -0.51 6.82 4.77
N VAL A 90 -1.16 5.68 5.01
CA VAL A 90 -2.01 5.45 6.19
C VAL A 90 -1.43 4.35 7.06
N MET A 91 -1.06 4.71 8.30
CA MET A 91 -0.56 3.75 9.28
C MET A 91 -1.69 2.89 9.87
N MET A 92 -1.44 1.59 9.95
CA MET A 92 -2.29 0.61 10.64
C MET A 92 -2.14 0.69 12.17
N PRO A 93 -3.16 0.26 12.93
CA PRO A 93 -3.28 0.62 14.34
C PRO A 93 -2.66 -0.41 15.29
N ASN A 94 -1.96 -1.43 14.76
CA ASN A 94 -1.30 -2.49 15.50
C ASN A 94 0.07 -2.11 16.10
N THR A 95 0.13 -0.92 16.69
CA THR A 95 1.26 -0.41 17.47
C THR A 95 1.13 -0.80 18.94
N GLN A 96 2.10 -0.40 19.76
CA GLN A 96 2.04 -0.56 21.21
C GLN A 96 2.29 0.80 21.91
N PRO A 97 1.28 1.44 22.53
CA PRO A 97 -0.13 1.01 22.59
C PRO A 97 -0.80 0.97 21.20
N ALA A 98 -1.89 0.21 21.09
CA ALA A 98 -2.73 0.24 19.89
C ALA A 98 -3.34 1.63 19.69
N ILE A 99 -3.62 2.01 18.43
CA ILE A 99 -4.20 3.32 18.11
C ILE A 99 -5.72 3.27 18.35
N ASP A 100 -6.14 3.21 19.61
CA ASP A 100 -7.53 2.95 20.03
C ASP A 100 -8.16 4.10 20.85
N SER A 101 -7.43 5.19 21.02
CA SER A 101 -7.85 6.36 21.79
C SER A 101 -7.34 7.66 21.19
N ALA A 102 -8.02 8.77 21.51
CA ALA A 102 -7.64 10.09 21.02
C ALA A 102 -6.21 10.48 21.42
N ALA A 103 -5.79 10.10 22.63
CA ALA A 103 -4.45 10.37 23.12
C ALA A 103 -3.36 9.71 22.25
N VAL A 104 -3.56 8.45 21.86
CA VAL A 104 -2.59 7.73 21.01
C VAL A 104 -2.59 8.30 19.60
N VAL A 105 -3.76 8.61 19.03
CA VAL A 105 -3.85 9.27 17.71
C VAL A 105 -3.09 10.59 17.70
N SER A 106 -3.29 11.45 18.71
CA SER A 106 -2.57 12.74 18.81
C SER A 106 -1.06 12.52 18.82
N ALA A 107 -0.58 11.59 19.65
CA ALA A 107 0.84 11.29 19.76
C ALA A 107 1.45 10.79 18.42
N VAL A 108 0.72 9.93 17.69
CA VAL A 108 1.15 9.45 16.37
C VAL A 108 1.22 10.58 15.36
N LEU A 109 0.16 11.40 15.26
CA LEU A 109 0.09 12.50 14.30
C LEU A 109 1.11 13.61 14.60
N GLU A 110 1.33 13.95 15.87
CA GLU A 110 2.38 14.90 16.28
C GLU A 110 3.78 14.36 15.99
N SER A 111 4.01 13.07 16.25
CA SER A 111 5.28 12.42 15.90
C SER A 111 5.48 12.38 14.39
N ALA A 112 4.43 12.15 13.60
CA ALA A 112 4.49 12.21 12.15
C ALA A 112 4.82 13.62 11.64
N ALA A 113 4.09 14.63 12.11
CA ALA A 113 4.29 16.02 11.71
C ALA A 113 5.71 16.54 12.01
N SER A 114 6.37 15.99 13.03
CA SER A 114 7.74 16.39 13.39
C SER A 114 8.85 15.56 12.74
N LYS A 115 8.55 14.37 12.19
CA LYS A 115 9.57 13.39 11.79
C LYS A 115 9.47 12.89 10.35
N ALA A 116 8.31 13.05 9.70
CA ALA A 116 8.08 12.61 8.34
C ALA A 116 8.25 13.79 7.36
N ARG A 117 8.81 13.52 6.18
CA ARG A 117 8.87 14.47 5.06
C ARG A 117 7.68 14.35 4.11
N ILE A 118 6.77 13.42 4.38
CA ILE A 118 5.53 13.20 3.64
C ILE A 118 4.34 13.20 4.61
N PRO A 119 3.13 13.51 4.13
CA PRO A 119 1.90 13.28 4.88
C PRO A 119 1.77 11.84 5.38
N VAL A 120 1.71 11.67 6.70
CA VAL A 120 1.41 10.40 7.34
C VAL A 120 0.06 10.53 8.03
N TYR A 121 -0.90 9.76 7.55
CA TYR A 121 -2.22 9.60 8.15
C TYR A 121 -2.25 8.32 8.98
N THR A 122 -3.31 8.14 9.77
CA THR A 122 -3.47 6.94 10.58
C THR A 122 -4.90 6.44 10.57
N SER A 123 -5.05 5.12 10.70
CA SER A 123 -6.29 4.45 11.05
C SER A 123 -6.49 4.46 12.57
N GLY A 124 -7.70 4.12 13.02
CA GLY A 124 -8.00 3.89 14.43
C GLY A 124 -8.57 2.49 14.64
N CYS A 125 -8.43 1.94 15.84
CA CYS A 125 -9.00 0.63 16.17
C CYS A 125 -10.53 0.66 16.12
N VAL A 126 -11.14 -0.47 15.75
CA VAL A 126 -12.57 -0.69 16.00
C VAL A 126 -12.77 -0.97 17.49
N THR A 127 -11.86 -1.77 18.07
CA THR A 127 -11.97 -2.24 19.46
C THR A 127 -10.77 -1.83 20.30
N LYS A 128 -11.03 -1.66 21.60
CA LYS A 128 -10.00 -1.33 22.58
C LYS A 128 -8.91 -2.41 22.59
N ASN A 129 -7.65 -1.98 22.49
CA ASN A 129 -6.46 -2.81 22.36
C ASN A 129 -6.54 -3.85 21.21
N ARG A 130 -7.40 -3.63 20.20
CA ARG A 130 -7.69 -4.60 19.13
C ARG A 130 -8.19 -5.95 19.65
N ALA A 131 -8.81 -5.96 20.83
CA ALA A 131 -9.17 -7.20 21.54
C ALA A 131 -10.48 -7.84 21.05
N GLY A 132 -11.23 -7.20 20.16
CA GLY A 132 -12.48 -7.74 19.60
C GLY A 132 -13.67 -7.76 20.56
N LYS A 133 -13.60 -7.07 21.71
CA LYS A 133 -14.60 -7.15 22.80
C LYS A 133 -15.39 -5.86 23.02
N ASP A 134 -14.68 -4.77 23.27
CA ASP A 134 -15.25 -3.46 23.59
C ASP A 134 -14.85 -2.45 22.53
N LEU A 135 -15.75 -1.53 22.18
CA LEU A 135 -15.45 -0.47 21.21
C LEU A 135 -14.31 0.45 21.71
N ALA A 136 -13.49 0.90 20.77
CA ALA A 136 -12.49 1.93 20.99
C ALA A 136 -13.14 3.32 21.18
N GLU A 137 -12.34 4.36 21.50
CA GLU A 137 -12.82 5.74 21.63
C GLU A 137 -13.01 6.40 20.24
N ILE A 138 -13.88 5.80 19.42
CA ILE A 138 -14.03 6.10 17.98
C ILE A 138 -14.27 7.59 17.71
N ASP A 139 -15.20 8.24 18.43
CA ASP A 139 -15.52 9.65 18.16
C ASP A 139 -14.34 10.59 18.48
N GLY A 140 -13.61 10.32 19.57
CA GLY A 140 -12.41 11.08 19.91
C GLY A 140 -11.32 10.95 18.84
N MET A 141 -11.11 9.74 18.32
CA MET A 141 -10.18 9.49 17.22
C MET A 141 -10.63 10.17 15.93
N ARG A 142 -11.93 10.11 15.61
CA ARG A 142 -12.52 10.75 14.42
C ARG A 142 -12.28 12.26 14.41
N LEU A 143 -12.46 12.94 15.54
CA LEU A 143 -12.24 14.38 15.66
C LEU A 143 -10.78 14.79 15.38
N LEU A 144 -9.84 13.86 15.54
CA LEU A 144 -8.42 14.06 15.21
C LEU A 144 -8.07 13.67 13.76
N GLY A 145 -9.03 13.16 12.99
CA GLY A 145 -8.86 12.91 11.56
C GLY A 145 -8.34 11.52 11.19
N VAL A 146 -8.59 10.48 12.02
CA VAL A 146 -8.34 9.09 11.59
C VAL A 146 -9.09 8.78 10.29
N LYS A 147 -8.43 8.08 9.37
CA LYS A 147 -8.95 7.88 8.00
C LYS A 147 -9.91 6.72 7.85
N MET A 148 -9.70 5.66 8.64
CA MET A 148 -10.52 4.45 8.62
C MET A 148 -10.48 3.76 9.99
N LEU A 149 -11.44 2.87 10.24
CA LEU A 149 -11.47 2.03 11.44
C LEU A 149 -11.12 0.58 11.10
N THR A 150 -10.12 0.00 11.76
CA THR A 150 -9.72 -1.41 11.58
C THR A 150 -9.02 -1.93 12.82
N ASP A 151 -9.14 -3.23 13.13
CA ASP A 151 -8.34 -3.90 14.16
C ASP A 151 -7.09 -4.60 13.57
N ASP A 152 -6.75 -4.22 12.32
CA ASP A 152 -5.74 -4.82 11.45
C ASP A 152 -4.50 -5.41 12.16
N GLY A 153 -4.03 -6.53 11.64
CA GLY A 153 -3.21 -7.53 12.32
C GLY A 153 -4.04 -8.58 13.09
N ASP A 154 -5.31 -8.27 13.37
CA ASP A 154 -6.31 -9.19 13.91
C ASP A 154 -7.70 -8.88 13.32
N THR A 155 -8.54 -9.90 13.25
CA THR A 155 -9.95 -9.76 12.87
C THR A 155 -10.77 -9.24 14.04
N THR A 156 -11.70 -8.31 13.80
CA THR A 156 -12.79 -8.05 14.78
C THR A 156 -13.70 -9.28 14.84
N ASN A 157 -13.38 -10.20 15.75
CA ASN A 157 -13.94 -11.55 15.75
C ASN A 157 -15.42 -11.60 16.16
N ASP A 158 -15.85 -10.75 17.09
CA ASP A 158 -17.25 -10.71 17.53
C ASP A 158 -18.12 -9.93 16.52
N PRO A 159 -19.01 -10.60 15.77
CA PRO A 159 -19.86 -9.93 14.79
C PRO A 159 -20.85 -8.94 15.41
N ALA A 160 -21.23 -9.12 16.68
CA ALA A 160 -22.10 -8.18 17.38
C ALA A 160 -21.34 -6.91 17.79
N VAL A 161 -20.03 -7.00 18.07
CA VAL A 161 -19.18 -5.82 18.28
C VAL A 161 -19.01 -5.06 16.97
N LEU A 162 -18.64 -5.75 15.89
CA LEU A 162 -18.45 -5.11 14.58
C LEU A 162 -19.73 -4.45 14.06
N LEU A 163 -20.88 -5.12 14.17
CA LEU A 163 -22.16 -4.56 13.76
C LEU A 163 -22.51 -3.29 14.54
N ARG A 164 -22.31 -3.29 15.87
CA ARG A 164 -22.52 -2.11 16.71
C ARG A 164 -21.58 -0.97 16.34
N ALA A 165 -20.32 -1.28 16.06
CA ALA A 165 -19.35 -0.29 15.60
C ALA A 165 -19.80 0.34 14.29
N MET A 166 -20.22 -0.47 13.31
CA MET A 166 -20.72 -0.02 12.02
C MET A 166 -21.95 0.89 12.16
N GLN A 167 -22.95 0.47 12.94
CA GLN A 167 -24.14 1.27 13.22
C GLN A 167 -23.81 2.61 13.90
N TYR A 168 -22.76 2.65 14.73
CA TYR A 168 -22.33 3.86 15.42
C TYR A 168 -21.53 4.80 14.52
N ALA A 169 -20.50 4.30 13.83
CA ALA A 169 -19.51 5.15 13.16
C ALA A 169 -19.94 5.60 11.76
N THR A 170 -20.82 4.85 11.09
CA THR A 170 -21.36 5.23 9.78
C THR A 170 -22.14 6.54 9.82
N GLU A 171 -22.83 6.84 10.92
CA GLU A 171 -23.52 8.14 11.13
C GLU A 171 -22.55 9.33 11.12
N PHE A 172 -21.26 9.09 11.39
CA PHE A 172 -20.22 10.11 11.32
C PHE A 172 -19.44 10.13 9.99
N GLY A 173 -19.87 9.35 9.00
CA GLY A 173 -19.20 9.22 7.70
C GLY A 173 -17.91 8.39 7.73
N MET A 174 -17.66 7.63 8.80
CA MET A 174 -16.52 6.72 8.88
C MET A 174 -16.79 5.43 8.10
N PHE A 175 -15.72 4.82 7.58
CA PHE A 175 -15.75 3.49 6.99
C PHE A 175 -14.78 2.55 7.71
N PHE A 176 -14.98 1.26 7.46
CA PHE A 176 -14.26 0.17 8.12
C PHE A 176 -13.31 -0.49 7.13
N ALA A 177 -12.16 -0.95 7.61
CA ALA A 177 -11.32 -1.90 6.90
C ALA A 177 -11.23 -3.20 7.72
N SER A 178 -11.08 -4.34 7.05
CA SER A 178 -11.05 -5.64 7.71
C SER A 178 -9.89 -6.50 7.22
N HIS A 179 -9.02 -6.85 8.16
CA HIS A 179 -8.11 -7.99 8.07
C HIS A 179 -8.96 -9.26 8.24
N CYS A 180 -9.20 -9.96 7.12
CA CYS A 180 -10.15 -11.06 7.09
C CYS A 180 -9.49 -12.39 7.45
N GLU A 181 -9.73 -12.89 8.65
CA GLU A 181 -9.24 -14.21 9.08
C GLU A 181 -10.09 -14.82 10.21
N VAL A 182 -10.47 -16.10 10.11
CA VAL A 182 -10.99 -16.89 11.23
C VAL A 182 -9.80 -17.47 12.01
N PRO A 183 -9.48 -16.99 13.23
CA PRO A 183 -8.27 -17.39 13.95
C PRO A 183 -8.20 -18.91 14.23
N GLU A 184 -9.35 -19.53 14.51
CA GLU A 184 -9.44 -20.96 14.80
C GLU A 184 -9.05 -21.83 13.60
N LEU A 185 -9.28 -21.33 12.38
CA LEU A 185 -8.92 -22.00 11.14
C LEU A 185 -7.49 -21.68 10.71
N ALA A 186 -7.06 -20.42 10.85
CA ALA A 186 -5.73 -19.98 10.43
C ALA A 186 -4.59 -20.60 11.26
N GLY A 187 -4.87 -21.08 12.48
CA GLY A 187 -3.88 -21.79 13.29
C GLY A 187 -2.64 -20.94 13.55
N PRO A 188 -1.42 -21.42 13.23
CA PRO A 188 -0.19 -20.66 13.49
C PRO A 188 0.07 -19.51 12.50
N ARG A 189 -0.81 -19.28 11.51
CA ARG A 189 -0.63 -18.27 10.45
C ARG A 189 0.72 -18.42 9.73
N ALA A 190 1.11 -19.66 9.40
CA ALA A 190 2.46 -19.94 8.91
C ALA A 190 2.59 -19.81 7.38
N LEU A 191 1.79 -20.56 6.64
CA LEU A 191 1.73 -20.57 5.17
C LEU A 191 0.36 -21.06 4.71
N ASN A 192 0.10 -21.07 3.41
CA ASN A 192 -1.13 -21.59 2.83
C ASN A 192 -1.31 -23.09 3.08
N GLU A 193 -2.54 -23.54 3.34
CA GLU A 193 -2.86 -24.96 3.37
C GLU A 193 -2.85 -25.54 1.94
N GLY A 194 -1.92 -26.46 1.68
CA GLY A 194 -1.76 -27.06 0.37
C GLY A 194 -0.56 -27.98 0.26
N VAL A 195 -0.06 -28.12 -0.96
CA VAL A 195 1.09 -29.00 -1.28
C VAL A 195 2.33 -28.59 -0.47
N MET A 196 2.61 -27.29 -0.38
CA MET A 196 3.80 -26.78 0.32
C MET A 196 3.73 -26.96 1.84
N SER A 197 2.59 -26.69 2.48
CA SER A 197 2.43 -26.95 3.92
C SER A 197 2.59 -28.43 4.25
N TYR A 198 2.05 -29.32 3.41
CA TYR A 198 2.22 -30.77 3.58
C TYR A 198 3.69 -31.19 3.43
N ARG A 199 4.38 -30.67 2.41
CA ARG A 199 5.80 -30.94 2.17
C ARG A 199 6.69 -30.50 3.33
N LEU A 200 6.43 -29.33 3.89
CA LEU A 200 7.19 -28.77 5.02
C LEU A 200 6.74 -29.30 6.38
N GLY A 201 5.67 -30.09 6.45
CA GLY A 201 5.14 -30.62 7.71
C GLY A 201 4.61 -29.53 8.65
N ILE A 202 4.21 -28.37 8.12
CA ILE A 202 3.69 -27.25 8.89
C ILE A 202 2.17 -27.18 8.68
N LYS A 203 1.41 -26.92 9.75
CA LYS A 203 -0.03 -26.64 9.64
C LYS A 203 -0.25 -25.36 8.81
N GLY A 204 -0.84 -25.51 7.64
CA GLY A 204 -1.21 -24.39 6.78
C GLY A 204 -2.48 -23.68 7.24
N SER A 205 -2.69 -22.48 6.71
CA SER A 205 -3.87 -21.64 6.90
C SER A 205 -4.73 -21.75 5.65
N PRO A 206 -5.91 -22.39 5.72
CA PRO A 206 -6.74 -22.60 4.54
C PRO A 206 -7.36 -21.29 4.03
N ALA A 207 -7.60 -21.20 2.72
CA ALA A 207 -8.22 -20.02 2.10
C ALA A 207 -9.59 -19.67 2.70
N ILE A 208 -10.37 -20.68 3.12
CA ILE A 208 -11.66 -20.50 3.76
C ILE A 208 -11.61 -19.71 5.07
N ALA A 209 -10.44 -19.65 5.74
CA ALA A 209 -10.26 -18.80 6.91
C ALA A 209 -10.42 -17.30 6.57
N GLU A 210 -10.01 -16.88 5.38
CA GLU A 210 -10.21 -15.52 4.88
C GLU A 210 -11.64 -15.34 4.35
N GLU A 211 -12.09 -16.27 3.51
CA GLU A 211 -13.35 -16.16 2.75
C GLU A 211 -14.60 -16.02 3.63
N ILE A 212 -14.63 -16.73 4.76
CA ILE A 212 -15.75 -16.65 5.72
C ILE A 212 -15.87 -15.22 6.26
N ILE A 213 -14.76 -14.58 6.62
CA ILE A 213 -14.79 -13.24 7.19
C ILE A 213 -15.13 -12.19 6.13
N ILE A 214 -14.64 -12.36 4.90
CA ILE A 214 -15.03 -11.50 3.77
C ILE A 214 -16.55 -11.47 3.64
N ASP A 215 -17.21 -12.64 3.51
CA ASP A 215 -18.66 -12.68 3.34
C ASP A 215 -19.40 -12.19 4.60
N ARG A 216 -18.94 -12.56 5.79
CA ARG A 216 -19.51 -12.12 7.07
C ARG A 216 -19.51 -10.60 7.18
N ASP A 217 -18.36 -9.96 6.97
CA ASP A 217 -18.19 -8.53 7.20
C ASP A 217 -18.95 -7.70 6.17
N ILE A 218 -19.02 -8.17 4.92
CA ILE A 218 -19.85 -7.52 3.89
C ILE A 218 -21.34 -7.61 4.26
N ARG A 219 -21.82 -8.73 4.81
CA ARG A 219 -23.21 -8.84 5.29
C ARG A 219 -23.51 -7.91 6.45
N LEU A 220 -22.58 -7.78 7.39
CA LEU A 220 -22.72 -6.86 8.52
C LEU A 220 -22.73 -5.40 8.04
N ALA A 221 -21.82 -5.04 7.12
CA ALA A 221 -21.76 -3.72 6.52
C ALA A 221 -23.07 -3.40 5.78
N ARG A 222 -23.58 -4.34 4.98
CA ARG A 222 -24.89 -4.22 4.33
C ARG A 222 -26.02 -4.00 5.33
N ALA A 223 -26.05 -4.75 6.44
CA ALA A 223 -27.09 -4.63 7.45
C ALA A 223 -27.03 -3.29 8.20
N ALA A 224 -25.85 -2.72 8.38
CA ALA A 224 -25.63 -1.43 9.03
C ALA A 224 -25.69 -0.23 8.07
N GLY A 225 -25.70 -0.45 6.75
CA GLY A 225 -25.52 0.62 5.76
C GLY A 225 -24.08 1.18 5.73
N ALA A 226 -23.11 0.44 6.27
CA ALA A 226 -21.72 0.86 6.38
C ALA A 226 -20.94 0.63 5.08
N HIS A 227 -19.86 1.39 4.93
CA HIS A 227 -18.81 1.11 3.95
C HIS A 227 -17.75 0.22 4.58
N ILE A 228 -17.47 -0.92 3.95
CA ILE A 228 -16.39 -1.84 4.32
C ILE A 228 -15.33 -1.93 3.21
N HIS A 229 -14.07 -1.93 3.60
CA HIS A 229 -12.90 -2.14 2.76
C HIS A 229 -12.23 -3.47 3.15
N ILE A 230 -12.10 -4.40 2.21
CA ILE A 230 -11.46 -5.70 2.47
C ILE A 230 -9.95 -5.58 2.21
N GLN A 231 -9.15 -5.81 3.25
CA GLN A 231 -7.69 -5.65 3.19
C GLN A 231 -7.03 -6.87 2.51
N HIS A 232 -5.93 -6.61 1.80
CA HIS A 232 -4.99 -7.57 1.20
C HIS A 232 -5.59 -8.95 0.82
N VAL A 233 -6.53 -8.99 -0.12
CA VAL A 233 -7.23 -10.24 -0.50
C VAL A 233 -6.25 -11.23 -1.14
N SER A 234 -6.29 -12.50 -0.70
CA SER A 234 -5.36 -13.53 -1.17
C SER A 234 -6.02 -14.68 -1.93
N SER A 235 -7.31 -14.95 -1.74
CA SER A 235 -7.98 -16.09 -2.39
C SER A 235 -8.85 -15.71 -3.59
N LYS A 236 -8.89 -16.59 -4.59
CA LYS A 236 -9.77 -16.45 -5.75
C LYS A 236 -11.24 -16.35 -5.34
N LEU A 237 -11.70 -17.23 -4.44
CA LEU A 237 -13.11 -17.24 -4.02
C LEU A 237 -13.46 -16.02 -3.18
N GLY A 238 -12.53 -15.50 -2.38
CA GLY A 238 -12.67 -14.23 -1.66
C GLY A 238 -12.89 -13.06 -2.62
N MET A 239 -12.05 -12.97 -3.66
CA MET A 239 -12.22 -11.99 -4.74
C MET A 239 -13.55 -12.15 -5.48
N GLU A 240 -13.94 -13.37 -5.87
CA GLU A 240 -15.22 -13.64 -6.53
C GLU A 240 -16.42 -13.24 -5.64
N THR A 241 -16.31 -13.45 -4.33
CA THR A 241 -17.31 -13.04 -3.34
C THR A 241 -17.45 -11.52 -3.31
N ILE A 242 -16.35 -10.78 -3.29
CA ILE A 242 -16.35 -9.30 -3.35
C ILE A 242 -16.97 -8.83 -4.67
N LYS A 243 -16.57 -9.41 -5.80
CA LYS A 243 -17.12 -9.10 -7.13
C LYS A 243 -18.63 -9.31 -7.16
N TRP A 244 -19.12 -10.41 -6.58
CA TRP A 244 -20.55 -10.68 -6.47
C TRP A 244 -21.27 -9.63 -5.63
N TRP A 245 -20.75 -9.28 -4.44
CA TRP A 245 -21.34 -8.24 -3.59
C TRP A 245 -21.36 -6.88 -4.26
N LYS A 246 -20.27 -6.48 -4.95
CA LYS A 246 -20.23 -5.27 -5.77
C LYS A 246 -21.32 -5.27 -6.85
N SER A 247 -21.53 -6.40 -7.53
CA SER A 247 -22.53 -6.52 -8.60
C SER A 247 -23.97 -6.35 -8.12
N ARG A 248 -24.25 -6.65 -6.84
CA ARG A 248 -25.57 -6.41 -6.25
C ARG A 248 -25.87 -4.94 -6.03
N GLY A 249 -24.84 -4.13 -5.78
CA GLY A 249 -24.94 -2.70 -5.54
C GLY A 249 -25.69 -2.28 -4.28
N ASP A 250 -26.08 -3.23 -3.41
CA ASP A 250 -26.83 -2.97 -2.17
C ASP A 250 -25.95 -2.89 -0.92
N VAL A 251 -24.62 -2.82 -1.11
CA VAL A 251 -23.61 -2.57 -0.07
C VAL A 251 -22.44 -1.81 -0.68
N LYS A 252 -21.87 -0.87 0.08
CA LYS A 252 -20.64 -0.17 -0.31
C LYS A 252 -19.43 -1.00 0.15
N VAL A 253 -18.92 -1.84 -0.74
CA VAL A 253 -17.71 -2.63 -0.50
C VAL A 253 -16.60 -2.19 -1.44
N THR A 254 -15.41 -1.97 -0.89
CA THR A 254 -14.17 -1.82 -1.63
C THR A 254 -13.16 -2.90 -1.20
N ALA A 255 -12.10 -3.11 -1.96
CA ALA A 255 -11.05 -4.08 -1.64
C ALA A 255 -9.69 -3.64 -2.17
N GLU A 256 -8.64 -4.17 -1.58
CA GLU A 256 -7.25 -3.98 -2.03
C GLU A 256 -6.57 -5.32 -2.26
N VAL A 257 -5.49 -5.30 -3.04
CA VAL A 257 -4.59 -6.43 -3.23
C VAL A 257 -3.15 -5.95 -3.03
N ALA A 258 -2.34 -6.74 -2.34
CA ALA A 258 -0.93 -6.44 -2.17
C ALA A 258 -0.10 -6.98 -3.34
N PRO A 259 0.96 -6.27 -3.79
CA PRO A 259 1.77 -6.71 -4.92
C PRO A 259 2.31 -8.13 -4.77
N HIS A 260 2.68 -8.54 -3.56
CA HIS A 260 3.24 -9.87 -3.32
C HIS A 260 2.23 -11.01 -3.54
N HIS A 261 0.91 -10.78 -3.37
CA HIS A 261 -0.12 -11.79 -3.70
C HIS A 261 -0.37 -11.92 -5.21
N LEU A 262 0.04 -10.94 -6.00
CA LEU A 262 0.02 -11.01 -7.47
C LEU A 262 1.25 -11.71 -8.03
N LEU A 263 2.37 -11.65 -7.31
CA LEU A 263 3.70 -12.02 -7.80
C LEU A 263 4.16 -13.40 -7.34
N PHE A 264 3.83 -13.76 -6.10
CA PHE A 264 4.40 -14.94 -5.45
C PHE A 264 3.33 -15.92 -4.99
N THR A 265 3.70 -17.19 -5.06
CA THR A 265 2.92 -18.35 -4.62
C THR A 265 3.58 -19.00 -3.41
N ASP A 266 2.85 -19.88 -2.73
CA ASP A 266 3.38 -20.70 -1.64
C ASP A 266 4.61 -21.54 -2.04
N GLU A 267 4.77 -21.91 -3.31
CA GLU A 267 5.95 -22.62 -3.83
C GLU A 267 7.25 -21.83 -3.64
N HIS A 268 7.19 -20.49 -3.64
CA HIS A 268 8.35 -19.63 -3.47
C HIS A 268 8.96 -19.70 -2.07
N ILE A 269 8.20 -20.16 -1.07
CA ILE A 269 8.70 -20.39 0.29
C ILE A 269 9.90 -21.36 0.28
N GLY A 270 9.95 -22.29 -0.67
CA GLY A 270 11.07 -23.20 -0.86
C GLY A 270 11.39 -23.98 0.42
N ASP A 271 12.63 -23.83 0.90
CA ASP A 271 13.12 -24.46 2.14
C ASP A 271 13.04 -23.47 3.32
N TYR A 272 11.80 -23.17 3.75
CA TYR A 272 11.51 -22.33 4.91
C TYR A 272 12.01 -20.87 4.83
N ASP A 273 12.03 -20.25 3.64
CA ASP A 273 12.44 -18.84 3.53
C ASP A 273 11.35 -17.92 4.10
N THR A 274 11.65 -17.35 5.28
CA THR A 274 10.73 -16.48 6.01
C THR A 274 10.49 -15.14 5.31
N ASN A 275 11.27 -14.76 4.31
CA ASN A 275 10.97 -13.59 3.47
C ASN A 275 9.73 -13.79 2.60
N TYR A 276 9.22 -15.01 2.48
CA TYR A 276 7.93 -15.33 1.84
C TYR A 276 6.82 -15.58 2.87
N LYS A 277 7.06 -15.29 4.15
CA LYS A 277 6.08 -15.44 5.24
C LYS A 277 5.40 -14.11 5.57
N MET A 278 4.10 -14.02 5.25
CA MET A 278 3.19 -12.92 5.55
C MET A 278 1.76 -13.43 5.81
N ASN A 279 0.86 -12.54 6.25
CA ASN A 279 -0.54 -12.88 6.51
C ASN A 279 -1.47 -11.84 5.83
N PRO A 280 -2.37 -12.26 4.92
CA PRO A 280 -2.65 -13.64 4.51
C PRO A 280 -1.46 -14.27 3.76
N PRO A 281 -1.29 -15.60 3.83
CA PRO A 281 -0.14 -16.25 3.21
C PRO A 281 -0.21 -16.18 1.68
N LEU A 282 0.92 -16.34 1.02
CA LEU A 282 0.96 -16.60 -0.42
C LEU A 282 0.19 -17.88 -0.74
N ARG A 283 -0.65 -17.84 -1.76
CA ARG A 283 -1.58 -18.92 -2.14
C ARG A 283 -1.06 -19.64 -3.37
N THR A 284 -1.96 -20.27 -4.13
CA THR A 284 -1.59 -21.03 -5.33
C THR A 284 -1.42 -20.09 -6.54
N GLN A 285 -0.79 -20.59 -7.61
CA GLN A 285 -0.72 -19.84 -8.88
C GLN A 285 -2.11 -19.47 -9.42
N ALA A 286 -3.10 -20.36 -9.24
CA ALA A 286 -4.47 -20.11 -9.67
C ALA A 286 -5.12 -18.93 -8.92
N ASP A 287 -4.73 -18.71 -7.65
CA ASP A 287 -5.16 -17.54 -6.89
C ASP A 287 -4.47 -16.29 -7.42
N CYS A 288 -3.13 -16.30 -7.61
CA CYS A 288 -2.39 -15.16 -8.17
C CYS A 288 -2.95 -14.71 -9.53
N ASP A 289 -3.18 -15.65 -10.43
CA ASP A 289 -3.74 -15.38 -11.76
C ASP A 289 -5.14 -14.76 -11.65
N ALA A 290 -5.98 -15.29 -10.75
CA ALA A 290 -7.32 -14.76 -10.54
C ALA A 290 -7.28 -13.34 -9.96
N LEU A 291 -6.43 -13.08 -8.96
CA LEU A 291 -6.27 -11.76 -8.36
C LEU A 291 -5.76 -10.73 -9.37
N LEU A 292 -4.84 -11.11 -10.25
CA LEU A 292 -4.33 -10.24 -11.32
C LEU A 292 -5.45 -9.85 -12.29
N GLU A 293 -6.27 -10.81 -12.72
CA GLU A 293 -7.43 -10.51 -13.56
C GLU A 293 -8.47 -9.68 -12.81
N GLY A 294 -8.70 -9.94 -11.52
CA GLY A 294 -9.56 -9.12 -10.67
C GLY A 294 -9.09 -7.66 -10.56
N LEU A 295 -7.79 -7.42 -10.50
CA LEU A 295 -7.22 -6.07 -10.50
C LEU A 295 -7.50 -5.36 -11.82
N LYS A 296 -7.29 -6.04 -12.95
CA LYS A 296 -7.55 -5.51 -14.30
C LYS A 296 -9.02 -5.22 -14.54
N GLU A 297 -9.91 -6.07 -14.04
CA GLU A 297 -11.37 -5.89 -14.12
C GLU A 297 -11.89 -4.82 -13.14
N GLY A 298 -11.07 -4.36 -12.19
CA GLY A 298 -11.45 -3.37 -11.18
C GLY A 298 -12.25 -3.94 -10.01
N VAL A 299 -12.13 -5.24 -9.75
CA VAL A 299 -12.62 -5.84 -8.49
C VAL A 299 -11.85 -5.26 -7.31
N PHE A 300 -10.54 -5.08 -7.45
CA PHE A 300 -9.73 -4.34 -6.48
C PHE A 300 -9.76 -2.85 -6.79
N ASP A 301 -10.06 -2.06 -5.77
CA ASP A 301 -10.09 -0.61 -5.84
C ASP A 301 -8.69 -0.03 -5.69
N LEU A 302 -7.87 -0.68 -4.85
CA LEU A 302 -6.54 -0.23 -4.48
C LEU A 302 -5.47 -1.30 -4.72
N ILE A 303 -4.25 -0.83 -4.95
CA ILE A 303 -3.04 -1.56 -4.58
C ILE A 303 -2.56 -0.93 -3.27
N ALA A 304 -2.27 -1.76 -2.28
CA ALA A 304 -1.72 -1.33 -0.98
C ALA A 304 -0.64 -2.32 -0.56
N THR A 305 0.49 -1.85 -0.04
CA THR A 305 1.67 -2.74 0.06
C THR A 305 1.64 -3.70 1.22
N ASP A 306 0.86 -3.40 2.27
CA ASP A 306 0.99 -4.04 3.57
C ASP A 306 2.47 -4.04 4.01
N HIS A 307 3.08 -2.84 3.98
CA HIS A 307 4.50 -2.72 4.36
C HIS A 307 4.67 -3.09 5.83
N ALA A 308 5.23 -4.27 6.07
CA ALA A 308 5.29 -4.93 7.37
C ALA A 308 6.74 -5.28 7.76
N PRO A 309 7.54 -4.30 8.22
CA PRO A 309 8.95 -4.46 8.56
C PRO A 309 9.14 -5.25 9.85
N HIS A 310 10.17 -6.11 9.84
CA HIS A 310 10.61 -6.94 10.98
C HIS A 310 12.12 -6.95 11.14
N THR A 311 12.64 -7.23 12.33
CA THR A 311 14.10 -7.28 12.48
C THR A 311 14.70 -8.51 11.78
N PRO A 312 15.97 -8.44 11.31
CA PRO A 312 16.64 -9.61 10.76
C PRO A 312 16.68 -10.81 11.72
N PHE A 313 16.83 -10.54 13.02
CA PHE A 313 16.81 -11.58 14.05
C PHE A 313 15.47 -12.33 14.11
N GLU A 314 14.35 -11.60 14.09
CA GLU A 314 13.02 -12.22 14.14
C GLU A 314 12.73 -13.04 12.88
N LYS A 315 13.14 -12.55 11.70
CA LYS A 315 12.97 -13.32 10.45
C LYS A 315 13.92 -14.51 10.36
N ALA A 316 15.06 -14.51 11.05
CA ALA A 316 15.98 -15.65 11.09
C ALA A 316 15.54 -16.79 12.03
N GLN A 317 14.40 -16.65 12.72
CA GLN A 317 13.83 -17.73 13.53
C GLN A 317 13.26 -18.85 12.66
N ASP A 318 12.89 -19.97 13.27
CA ASP A 318 12.18 -21.04 12.56
C ASP A 318 10.90 -20.51 11.92
N PHE A 319 10.47 -21.15 10.83
CA PHE A 319 9.39 -20.63 10.00
C PHE A 319 8.06 -20.46 10.76
N ILE A 320 7.79 -21.24 11.81
CA ILE A 320 6.55 -21.08 12.59
C ILE A 320 6.68 -19.86 13.52
N SER A 321 7.82 -19.69 14.19
CA SER A 321 8.06 -18.60 15.14
C SER A 321 8.32 -17.24 14.47
N ALA A 322 8.94 -17.23 13.28
CA ALA A 322 9.23 -16.00 12.55
C ALA A 322 7.94 -15.21 12.29
N PRO A 323 7.92 -13.88 12.45
CA PRO A 323 6.70 -13.12 12.29
C PRO A 323 6.26 -13.01 10.82
N ASN A 324 4.94 -12.89 10.65
CA ASN A 324 4.32 -12.56 9.37
C ASN A 324 4.58 -11.10 9.01
N GLY A 325 5.02 -10.88 7.78
CA GLY A 325 5.17 -9.55 7.20
C GLY A 325 6.44 -9.43 6.37
N ILE A 326 6.34 -8.62 5.32
CA ILE A 326 7.43 -8.25 4.44
C ILE A 326 7.42 -6.74 4.15
N THR A 327 8.56 -6.16 3.79
CA THR A 327 8.59 -4.76 3.31
C THR A 327 8.09 -4.66 1.86
N GLY A 328 7.30 -3.62 1.57
CA GLY A 328 6.70 -3.42 0.24
C GLY A 328 6.87 -2.02 -0.38
N LEU A 329 6.90 -0.95 0.42
CA LEU A 329 6.98 0.45 -0.08
C LEU A 329 8.05 0.68 -1.16
N GLU A 330 9.26 0.18 -0.96
CA GLU A 330 10.40 0.43 -1.85
C GLU A 330 10.42 -0.46 -3.09
N THR A 331 9.70 -1.60 -3.06
CA THR A 331 9.72 -2.63 -4.09
C THR A 331 8.47 -2.60 -4.97
N ALA A 332 7.35 -2.06 -4.47
CA ALA A 332 6.04 -2.16 -5.10
C ALA A 332 6.00 -1.62 -6.53
N LEU A 333 6.37 -0.35 -6.75
CA LEU A 333 6.28 0.25 -8.07
C LEU A 333 7.23 -0.42 -9.09
N VAL A 334 8.45 -0.71 -8.66
CA VAL A 334 9.46 -1.36 -9.51
C VAL A 334 9.04 -2.79 -9.87
N SER A 335 8.51 -3.56 -8.92
CA SER A 335 8.04 -4.93 -9.18
C SER A 335 6.79 -4.96 -10.06
N LEU A 336 5.81 -4.09 -9.82
CA LEU A 336 4.63 -3.94 -10.68
C LEU A 336 5.05 -3.60 -12.12
N TYR A 337 6.01 -2.70 -12.28
CA TYR A 337 6.55 -2.37 -13.59
C TYR A 337 7.25 -3.58 -14.23
N HIS A 338 8.19 -4.21 -13.51
CA HIS A 338 9.00 -5.31 -14.02
C HIS A 338 8.16 -6.50 -14.51
N TYR A 339 7.17 -6.91 -13.71
CA TYR A 339 6.41 -8.14 -13.95
C TYR A 339 5.12 -7.92 -14.75
N PHE A 340 4.55 -6.72 -14.75
CA PHE A 340 3.23 -6.48 -15.35
C PHE A 340 3.18 -5.36 -16.37
N VAL A 341 3.74 -4.18 -16.09
CA VAL A 341 3.65 -3.05 -17.04
C VAL A 341 4.59 -3.27 -18.22
N ARG A 342 5.85 -3.62 -17.97
CA ARG A 342 6.85 -3.88 -19.01
C ARG A 342 6.46 -5.05 -19.93
N PRO A 343 5.91 -6.18 -19.43
CA PRO A 343 5.41 -7.26 -20.28
C PRO A 343 3.99 -7.03 -20.82
N GLU A 344 3.47 -5.80 -20.74
CA GLU A 344 2.18 -5.37 -21.30
C GLU A 344 0.96 -6.16 -20.76
N LYS A 345 1.00 -6.57 -19.50
CA LYS A 345 -0.16 -7.20 -18.81
C LYS A 345 -1.23 -6.16 -18.45
N PHE A 346 -0.81 -4.94 -18.12
CA PHE A 346 -1.64 -3.73 -17.98
C PHE A 346 -0.78 -2.47 -18.12
N GLY A 347 -1.40 -1.30 -18.29
CA GLY A 347 -0.70 -0.03 -18.50
C GLY A 347 -0.43 0.78 -17.21
N TRP A 348 0.28 1.89 -17.38
CA TRP A 348 0.52 2.86 -16.30
C TRP A 348 -0.75 3.49 -15.76
N ASP A 349 -1.81 3.57 -16.57
CA ASP A 349 -3.12 4.05 -16.18
C ASP A 349 -3.70 3.28 -15.00
N LEU A 350 -3.57 1.95 -15.01
CA LEU A 350 -4.03 1.11 -13.91
C LEU A 350 -3.20 1.34 -12.65
N VAL A 351 -1.87 1.50 -12.78
CA VAL A 351 -0.98 1.81 -11.64
C VAL A 351 -1.34 3.16 -11.03
N VAL A 352 -1.43 4.22 -11.83
CA VAL A 352 -1.81 5.56 -11.35
C VAL A 352 -3.19 5.52 -10.72
N LYS A 353 -4.16 4.86 -11.36
CA LYS A 353 -5.52 4.75 -10.82
C LYS A 353 -5.54 4.04 -9.47
N ARG A 354 -4.95 2.85 -9.37
CA ARG A 354 -5.10 1.95 -8.21
C ARG A 354 -4.10 2.21 -7.09
N TYR A 355 -2.96 2.82 -7.38
CA TYR A 355 -1.89 3.05 -6.38
C TYR A 355 -1.59 4.53 -6.11
N SER A 356 -2.19 5.46 -6.86
CA SER A 356 -2.08 6.90 -6.59
C SER A 356 -3.44 7.55 -6.33
N ALA A 357 -4.39 7.40 -7.26
CA ALA A 357 -5.63 8.17 -7.24
C ALA A 357 -6.72 7.59 -6.33
N GLU A 358 -7.10 6.32 -6.52
CA GLU A 358 -8.15 5.66 -5.73
C GLU A 358 -7.84 5.58 -4.23
N PRO A 359 -6.59 5.30 -3.80
CA PRO A 359 -6.26 5.35 -2.37
C PRO A 359 -6.56 6.72 -1.76
N ARG A 360 -6.18 7.80 -2.46
CA ARG A 360 -6.47 9.18 -2.01
C ARG A 360 -7.96 9.49 -2.01
N ARG A 361 -8.71 9.08 -3.05
CA ARG A 361 -10.17 9.24 -3.10
C ARG A 361 -10.85 8.54 -1.94
N LEU A 362 -10.45 7.31 -1.63
CA LEU A 362 -11.00 6.54 -0.52
C LEU A 362 -10.78 7.26 0.82
N MET A 363 -9.61 7.88 1.01
CA MET A 363 -9.25 8.64 2.22
C MET A 363 -9.78 10.09 2.24
N GLY A 364 -10.56 10.50 1.23
CA GLY A 364 -11.07 11.86 1.09
C GLY A 364 -9.97 12.91 0.92
N LEU A 365 -8.87 12.55 0.25
CA LEU A 365 -7.71 13.40 -0.01
C LEU A 365 -7.72 13.94 -1.45
N PRO A 366 -7.11 15.11 -1.70
CA PRO A 366 -6.89 15.60 -3.06
C PRO A 366 -6.10 14.59 -3.90
N VAL A 367 -6.52 14.36 -5.14
CA VAL A 367 -5.81 13.47 -6.07
C VAL A 367 -4.82 14.31 -6.89
N PRO A 368 -3.51 14.00 -6.86
CA PRO A 368 -2.54 14.72 -7.67
C PRO A 368 -2.71 14.39 -9.15
N THR A 369 -2.64 15.42 -10.00
CA THR A 369 -2.67 15.30 -11.45
C THR A 369 -1.54 16.10 -12.07
N ILE A 370 -1.07 15.68 -13.25
CA ILE A 370 -0.06 16.43 -14.01
C ILE A 370 -0.79 17.40 -14.93
N GLU A 371 -1.31 18.49 -14.35
CA GLU A 371 -2.10 19.50 -15.06
C GLU A 371 -1.65 20.92 -14.68
N VAL A 372 -1.80 21.87 -15.61
CA VAL A 372 -1.47 23.27 -15.36
C VAL A 372 -2.32 23.84 -14.21
N GLY A 373 -1.65 24.50 -13.27
CA GLY A 373 -2.25 25.10 -12.07
C GLY A 373 -2.29 24.16 -10.87
N GLN A 374 -1.95 22.88 -11.02
CA GLN A 374 -1.94 21.92 -9.91
C GLN A 374 -0.64 21.97 -9.10
N PRO A 375 -0.69 21.68 -7.79
CA PRO A 375 0.50 21.44 -6.99
C PRO A 375 1.35 20.29 -7.53
N ALA A 376 2.66 20.43 -7.41
CA ALA A 376 3.61 19.41 -7.80
C ALA A 376 3.56 18.23 -6.82
N GLU A 377 3.01 17.09 -7.25
CA GLU A 377 3.10 15.85 -6.48
C GLU A 377 3.22 14.68 -7.45
N PHE A 378 4.46 14.39 -7.81
CA PHE A 378 4.78 13.44 -8.88
C PHE A 378 6.11 12.76 -8.66
N LEU A 379 6.31 11.70 -9.43
CA LEU A 379 7.58 11.01 -9.54
C LEU A 379 8.02 10.90 -11.00
N LEU A 380 9.32 10.74 -11.21
CA LEU A 380 9.89 10.35 -12.49
C LEU A 380 10.43 8.92 -12.38
N PHE A 381 9.92 8.03 -13.22
CA PHE A 381 10.29 6.62 -13.25
C PHE A 381 11.09 6.30 -14.51
N ASP A 382 12.32 5.80 -14.35
CA ASP A 382 13.19 5.38 -15.44
C ASP A 382 12.87 3.92 -15.83
N THR A 383 12.42 3.72 -17.08
CA THR A 383 12.00 2.38 -17.57
C THR A 383 13.18 1.53 -18.01
N GLU A 384 14.33 2.15 -18.30
CA GLU A 384 15.52 1.51 -18.85
C GLU A 384 16.59 1.25 -17.78
N ALA A 385 16.54 1.97 -16.67
CA ALA A 385 17.37 1.69 -15.51
C ALA A 385 16.98 0.38 -14.82
N GLU A 386 17.90 -0.15 -14.01
CA GLU A 386 17.67 -1.29 -13.13
C GLU A 386 17.80 -0.85 -11.67
N THR A 387 17.10 -1.55 -10.79
CA THR A 387 17.19 -1.42 -9.34
C THR A 387 17.61 -2.74 -8.73
N THR A 388 18.75 -2.75 -8.03
CA THR A 388 19.13 -3.85 -7.14
C THR A 388 18.73 -3.51 -5.72
N PHE A 389 17.88 -4.33 -5.11
CA PHE A 389 17.42 -4.12 -3.73
C PHE A 389 18.45 -4.61 -2.73
N THR A 390 19.51 -3.84 -2.52
CA THR A 390 20.51 -4.11 -1.50
C THR A 390 20.17 -3.43 -0.18
N LYS A 391 20.86 -3.79 0.89
CA LYS A 391 20.78 -3.09 2.19
C LYS A 391 21.04 -1.59 2.08
N GLU A 392 21.94 -1.18 1.19
CA GLU A 392 22.34 0.22 0.99
C GLU A 392 21.28 1.01 0.21
N PHE A 393 20.57 0.33 -0.70
CA PHE A 393 19.46 0.91 -1.43
C PHE A 393 18.26 1.17 -0.51
N MET A 394 17.93 0.19 0.34
CA MET A 394 16.75 0.23 1.20
C MET A 394 16.88 1.30 2.29
N LYS A 395 15.81 2.09 2.51
CA LYS A 395 15.71 3.10 3.57
C LYS A 395 14.93 2.60 4.78
N SER A 396 14.08 1.60 4.60
CA SER A 396 13.50 0.84 5.71
C SER A 396 14.60 0.30 6.61
N LYS A 397 14.37 0.27 7.93
CA LYS A 397 15.28 -0.44 8.84
C LYS A 397 15.31 -1.94 8.57
N SER A 398 14.24 -2.46 7.97
CA SER A 398 14.09 -3.87 7.67
C SER A 398 14.46 -4.19 6.23
N GLN A 399 14.90 -5.43 6.03
CA GLN A 399 15.25 -6.01 4.74
C GLN A 399 14.44 -7.30 4.49
N ASN A 400 13.33 -7.49 5.21
CA ASN A 400 12.50 -8.69 5.12
C ASN A 400 11.66 -8.68 3.85
N THR A 401 12.27 -8.87 2.69
CA THR A 401 11.58 -8.86 1.41
C THR A 401 12.07 -10.00 0.52
N PRO A 402 11.19 -10.64 -0.26
CA PRO A 402 11.58 -11.60 -1.29
C PRO A 402 12.63 -11.08 -2.26
N PHE A 403 12.65 -9.77 -2.49
CA PHE A 403 13.50 -9.13 -3.49
C PHE A 403 14.92 -8.79 -3.01
N ILE A 404 15.28 -9.10 -1.77
CA ILE A 404 16.60 -8.74 -1.22
C ILE A 404 17.72 -9.32 -2.10
N ASN A 405 18.65 -8.48 -2.52
CA ASN A 405 19.74 -8.77 -3.47
C ASN A 405 19.31 -9.18 -4.89
N GLN A 406 18.04 -9.03 -5.25
CA GLN A 406 17.58 -9.20 -6.63
C GLN A 406 17.67 -7.88 -7.40
N THR A 407 17.85 -7.99 -8.71
CA THR A 407 17.83 -6.85 -9.65
C THR A 407 16.57 -6.92 -10.49
N LEU A 408 15.77 -5.86 -10.46
CA LEU A 408 14.59 -5.70 -11.31
C LEU A 408 14.77 -4.50 -12.25
N GLN A 409 14.21 -4.61 -13.44
CA GLN A 409 14.05 -3.49 -14.37
C GLN A 409 13.14 -2.41 -13.75
N GLY A 410 13.51 -1.14 -13.94
CA GLY A 410 12.79 0.04 -13.50
C GLY A 410 13.41 0.70 -12.28
N ARG A 411 13.38 2.02 -12.21
CA ARG A 411 13.88 2.79 -11.05
C ARG A 411 13.11 4.09 -10.87
N VAL A 412 12.76 4.42 -9.62
CA VAL A 412 12.29 5.77 -9.29
C VAL A 412 13.51 6.69 -9.33
N ASP A 413 13.49 7.79 -10.08
CA ASP A 413 14.65 8.68 -10.21
C ASP A 413 14.45 10.02 -9.50
N LEU A 414 13.20 10.50 -9.43
CA LEU A 414 12.82 11.76 -8.81
C LEU A 414 11.49 11.60 -8.08
N VAL A 415 11.35 12.22 -6.92
CA VAL A 415 10.06 12.40 -6.22
C VAL A 415 9.94 13.84 -5.76
N VAL A 416 8.84 14.50 -6.13
CA VAL A 416 8.57 15.91 -5.82
C VAL A 416 7.27 16.02 -5.04
N LEU A 417 7.28 16.84 -3.99
CA LEU A 417 6.11 17.20 -3.20
C LEU A 417 6.11 18.71 -2.92
N GLY A 418 5.17 19.43 -3.51
CA GLY A 418 5.12 20.88 -3.52
C GLY A 418 6.43 21.49 -4.03
N THR A 419 7.07 22.29 -3.19
CA THR A 419 8.35 22.95 -3.51
C THR A 419 9.57 22.06 -3.26
N GLU A 420 9.41 20.90 -2.64
CA GLU A 420 10.51 20.06 -2.20
C GLU A 420 10.78 18.91 -3.19
N ILE A 421 12.06 18.70 -3.50
CA ILE A 421 12.54 17.48 -4.14
C ILE A 421 12.90 16.51 -3.01
N LEU A 422 12.01 15.54 -2.75
CA LEU A 422 12.15 14.58 -1.66
C LEU A 422 13.25 13.55 -1.93
N LEU A 423 13.43 13.21 -3.21
CA LEU A 423 14.37 12.21 -3.69
C LEU A 423 14.87 12.59 -5.07
N GLU A 424 16.16 12.43 -5.29
CA GLU A 424 16.79 12.53 -6.59
C GLU A 424 17.99 11.60 -6.69
N ARG A 425 18.07 10.77 -7.73
CA ARG A 425 19.19 9.85 -7.98
C ARG A 425 20.14 10.41 -9.05
N GLU A 426 21.45 10.31 -8.83
CA GLU A 426 22.53 11.01 -9.57
C GLU A 426 22.54 10.83 -11.11
N ALA A 427 21.81 9.87 -11.69
CA ALA A 427 21.65 9.73 -13.13
C ALA A 427 20.72 10.78 -13.78
N THR A 428 20.13 11.70 -13.01
CA THR A 428 19.25 12.77 -13.52
C THR A 428 19.96 14.05 -13.97
N VAL A 429 21.28 14.16 -13.81
CA VAL A 429 22.02 15.34 -14.28
C VAL A 429 22.53 15.09 -15.70
N ALA A 430 21.76 15.50 -16.70
CA ALA A 430 22.34 15.77 -18.00
C ALA A 430 23.26 16.99 -17.88
N VAL A 431 24.52 16.76 -18.24
CA VAL A 431 25.62 17.72 -18.37
C VAL A 431 25.13 19.02 -19.03
N GLY A 432 25.30 20.14 -18.33
CA GLY A 432 25.33 21.48 -18.91
C GLY A 432 26.74 21.83 -19.36
#